data_AF-A0A1H9S892-F1
#
_entry.id   AF-A0A1H9S892-F1
#
_cell.length_a   1.000
_cell.length_b   1.000
_cell.length_c   1.000
_cell.angle_alpha   90.00
_cell.angle_beta   90.00
_cell.angle_gamma   90.00
#
_symmetry.space_group_name_H-M   'P 1'
#
loop_
_entity.id
_entity.type
_entity.pdbx_description
1 polymer ?
#
loop_
_entity_poly.entity_id
_entity_poly.type
_entity_poly.pdbx_seq_one_letter_code
_entity_poly.pdbx_strand_id
1 'polypeptide(L)'
;MKSLSLLEAAQMMLRVYDRDRDPELEIVQQIDIRGVQACTLKGGILVIPGTNEFSDWFQFNFDLGGRDRVERHGFAVAHGDSGARWHGGFLEHAQIVYTFAKPQPLRYIIGHSLGAASAQIVGASLKLPTIALASPRTLRGDRPFPGEGWVVNVCRTDDTVCHVPPDFMGFRHLGSVYWLSPPEVNVGEDHRVDKYIALMEAKVSPTLPQAWPRAA
;
A
#
# COMPACT_ATOMS: atom_id res chain seq x y z
N MET A 1 -17.37 14.78 3.89
CA MET A 1 -16.90 13.55 3.22
C MET A 1 -17.05 12.42 4.23
N LYS A 2 -17.65 11.27 3.88
CA LYS A 2 -17.74 10.15 4.83
C LYS A 2 -16.34 9.52 5.01
N SER A 3 -15.99 9.08 6.21
CA SER A 3 -14.76 8.30 6.45
C SER A 3 -15.01 6.81 6.17
N LEU A 4 -13.96 6.06 5.87
CA LEU A 4 -13.95 4.60 5.75
C LEU A 4 -13.24 3.99 6.96
N SER A 5 -13.81 2.96 7.59
CA SER A 5 -13.14 2.30 8.71
C SER A 5 -11.85 1.61 8.25
N LEU A 6 -10.80 1.68 9.07
CA LEU A 6 -9.55 0.95 8.80
C LEU A 6 -9.76 -0.56 8.84
N LEU A 7 -10.61 -1.05 9.75
CA LEU A 7 -10.94 -2.46 9.86
C LEU A 7 -11.76 -2.94 8.65
N GLU A 8 -12.79 -2.18 8.26
CA GLU A 8 -13.60 -2.49 7.06
C GLU A 8 -12.71 -2.51 5.81
N ALA A 9 -11.76 -1.57 5.69
CA ALA A 9 -10.84 -1.54 4.57
C ALA A 9 -9.94 -2.79 4.51
N ALA A 10 -9.43 -3.24 5.66
CA ALA A 10 -8.65 -4.47 5.74
C ALA A 10 -9.48 -5.72 5.40
N GLN A 11 -10.73 -5.80 5.88
CA GLN A 11 -11.66 -6.87 5.52
C GLN A 11 -11.99 -6.87 4.03
N MET A 12 -12.21 -5.70 3.41
CA MET A 12 -12.40 -5.59 1.96
C MET A 12 -11.19 -6.08 1.17
N MET A 13 -9.97 -5.73 1.61
CA MET A 13 -8.75 -6.24 1.00
C MET A 13 -8.67 -7.77 1.08
N LEU A 14 -8.98 -8.35 2.25
CA LEU A 14 -9.00 -9.82 2.41
C LEU A 14 -10.01 -10.47 1.47
N ARG A 15 -11.22 -9.90 1.36
CA ARG A 15 -12.26 -10.38 0.42
C ARG A 15 -11.80 -10.32 -1.04
N VAL A 16 -11.01 -9.31 -1.43
CA VAL A 16 -10.42 -9.22 -2.77
C VAL A 16 -9.40 -10.33 -3.02
N TYR A 17 -8.59 -10.70 -2.01
CA TYR A 17 -7.69 -11.85 -2.11
C TYR A 17 -8.44 -13.18 -2.21
N ASP A 18 -9.52 -13.34 -1.44
CA ASP A 18 -10.35 -14.54 -1.39
C ASP A 18 -11.48 -14.54 -2.44
N ARG A 19 -11.31 -13.83 -3.57
CA ARG A 19 -12.37 -13.56 -4.56
C ARG A 19 -13.21 -14.78 -4.93
N ASP A 20 -12.58 -15.95 -5.12
CA ASP A 20 -13.28 -17.18 -5.52
C ASP A 20 -14.29 -17.67 -4.47
N ARG A 21 -14.23 -17.13 -3.25
CA ARG A 21 -15.08 -17.47 -2.11
C ARG A 21 -16.10 -16.38 -1.76
N ASP A 22 -16.09 -15.25 -2.49
CA ASP A 22 -16.98 -14.11 -2.22
C ASP A 22 -17.67 -13.59 -3.49
N PRO A 23 -18.76 -14.26 -3.92
CA PRO A 23 -19.51 -13.87 -5.10
C PRO A 23 -20.30 -12.56 -4.92
N GLU A 24 -20.41 -12.03 -3.70
CA GLU A 24 -21.15 -10.80 -3.41
C GLU A 24 -20.31 -9.53 -3.61
N LEU A 25 -19.00 -9.67 -3.83
CA LEU A 25 -18.12 -8.54 -4.06
C LEU A 25 -18.35 -7.91 -5.45
N GLU A 26 -19.14 -6.83 -5.50
CA GLU A 26 -19.48 -6.13 -6.74
C GLU A 26 -18.31 -5.32 -7.31
N ILE A 27 -17.49 -5.96 -8.16
CA ILE A 27 -16.43 -5.33 -8.97
C ILE A 27 -17.04 -4.64 -10.20
N VAL A 28 -16.78 -3.35 -10.35
CA VAL A 28 -17.24 -2.53 -11.48
C VAL A 28 -16.22 -2.51 -12.62
N GLN A 29 -14.94 -2.39 -12.28
CA GLN A 29 -13.82 -2.39 -13.24
C GLN A 29 -12.62 -3.10 -12.61
N GLN A 30 -11.77 -3.71 -13.45
CA GLN A 30 -10.53 -4.34 -13.00
C GLN A 30 -9.44 -4.24 -14.07
N ILE A 31 -8.19 -4.26 -13.63
CA ILE A 31 -7.02 -4.42 -14.48
C ILE A 31 -6.16 -5.57 -13.95
N ASP A 32 -5.55 -6.28 -14.89
CA ASP A 32 -4.45 -7.20 -14.66
C ASP A 32 -3.50 -7.06 -15.86
N ILE A 33 -2.50 -6.19 -15.72
CA ILE A 33 -1.60 -5.83 -16.82
C ILE A 33 -0.19 -5.77 -16.26
N ARG A 34 0.72 -6.56 -16.84
CA ARG A 34 2.15 -6.59 -16.49
C ARG A 34 2.39 -6.77 -14.97
N GLY A 35 1.61 -7.65 -14.33
CA GLY A 35 1.71 -7.92 -12.89
C GLY A 35 1.10 -6.83 -11.99
N VAL A 36 0.49 -5.78 -12.57
CA VAL A 36 -0.29 -4.79 -11.84
C VAL A 36 -1.75 -5.21 -11.81
N GLN A 37 -2.23 -5.50 -10.62
CA GLN A 37 -3.63 -5.84 -10.36
C GLN A 37 -4.30 -4.74 -9.55
N ALA A 38 -5.51 -4.35 -9.97
CA ALA A 38 -6.37 -3.45 -9.22
C ALA A 38 -7.83 -3.64 -9.64
N CYS A 39 -8.75 -3.37 -8.72
CA CYS A 39 -10.18 -3.38 -9.03
C CYS A 39 -10.90 -2.21 -8.35
N THR A 40 -11.96 -1.72 -8.99
CA THR A 40 -12.85 -0.72 -8.43
C THR A 40 -14.14 -1.42 -8.02
N LEU A 41 -14.48 -1.34 -6.75
CA LEU A 41 -15.73 -1.83 -6.20
C LEU A 41 -16.86 -0.80 -6.36
N LYS A 42 -18.09 -1.30 -6.33
CA LYS A 42 -19.28 -0.43 -6.25
C LYS A 42 -19.17 0.51 -5.05
N GLY A 43 -19.56 1.77 -5.27
CA GLY A 43 -19.34 2.83 -4.29
C GLY A 43 -18.01 3.57 -4.44
N GLY A 44 -17.22 3.27 -5.47
CA GLY A 44 -16.02 4.04 -5.84
C GLY A 44 -14.82 3.74 -4.95
N ILE A 45 -14.64 2.48 -4.55
CA ILE A 45 -13.49 2.06 -3.75
C ILE A 45 -12.50 1.36 -4.67
N LEU A 46 -11.32 1.96 -4.86
CA LEU A 46 -10.23 1.31 -5.57
C LEU A 46 -9.48 0.41 -4.59
N VAL A 47 -9.33 -0.87 -4.93
CA VAL A 47 -8.54 -1.84 -4.16
C VAL A 47 -7.36 -2.30 -5.00
N ILE A 48 -6.17 -2.20 -4.43
CA ILE A 48 -4.90 -2.54 -5.07
C ILE A 48 -4.24 -3.64 -4.23
N PRO A 49 -4.48 -4.92 -4.55
CA PRO A 49 -3.81 -6.01 -3.87
C PRO A 49 -2.30 -5.97 -4.12
N GLY A 50 -1.54 -6.55 -3.21
CA GLY A 50 -0.16 -6.95 -3.46
C GLY A 50 -0.09 -8.16 -4.38
N THR A 51 1.04 -8.35 -5.05
CA THR A 51 1.29 -9.49 -5.93
C THR A 51 1.63 -10.76 -5.12
N ASN A 52 1.25 -11.94 -5.62
CA ASN A 52 1.67 -13.24 -5.07
C ASN A 52 3.17 -13.52 -5.31
N GLU A 53 3.80 -12.79 -6.23
CA GLU A 53 5.22 -12.87 -6.57
C GLU A 53 6.06 -11.90 -5.73
N PHE A 54 5.47 -11.32 -4.67
CA PHE A 54 6.09 -10.23 -3.94
C PHE A 54 7.41 -10.65 -3.32
N SER A 55 7.55 -11.86 -2.76
CA SER A 55 8.83 -12.36 -2.24
C SER A 55 9.91 -12.39 -3.32
N ASP A 56 9.55 -12.77 -4.53
CA ASP A 56 10.47 -12.95 -5.66
C ASP A 56 10.85 -11.58 -6.24
N TRP A 57 9.88 -10.67 -6.37
CA TRP A 57 10.11 -9.28 -6.74
C TRP A 57 10.94 -8.53 -5.68
N PHE A 58 10.69 -8.83 -4.40
CA PHE A 58 11.38 -8.22 -3.27
C PHE A 58 12.82 -8.74 -3.19
N GLN A 59 13.05 -10.04 -3.32
CA GLN A 59 14.40 -10.60 -3.45
C GLN A 59 15.11 -10.05 -4.70
N PHE A 60 14.44 -9.98 -5.85
CA PHE A 60 15.02 -9.44 -7.09
C PHE A 60 15.40 -7.95 -6.99
N ASN A 61 14.65 -7.15 -6.22
CA ASN A 61 14.92 -5.73 -6.01
C ASN A 61 15.83 -5.42 -4.81
N PHE A 62 16.01 -6.34 -3.86
CA PHE A 62 16.76 -6.09 -2.63
C PHE A 62 17.94 -7.06 -2.38
N ASP A 63 18.19 -8.03 -3.26
CA ASP A 63 19.38 -8.89 -3.20
C ASP A 63 20.66 -8.12 -3.61
N LEU A 64 21.53 -7.92 -2.62
CA LEU A 64 22.78 -7.16 -2.70
C LEU A 64 23.97 -7.98 -3.25
N GLY A 65 23.78 -9.27 -3.59
CA GLY A 65 24.89 -10.22 -3.82
C GLY A 65 25.14 -10.78 -5.23
N GLY A 66 24.22 -10.68 -6.19
CA GLY A 66 24.33 -11.40 -7.48
C GLY A 66 25.09 -10.66 -8.59
N ARG A 67 25.91 -11.37 -9.38
CA ARG A 67 26.86 -10.84 -10.40
C ARG A 67 26.30 -10.37 -11.77
N ASP A 68 25.00 -10.46 -12.04
CA ASP A 68 24.47 -10.14 -13.38
C ASP A 68 23.72 -8.80 -13.47
N ARG A 69 24.09 -8.01 -14.49
CA ARG A 69 23.91 -6.54 -14.58
C ARG A 69 22.80 -6.08 -15.55
N VAL A 70 21.87 -6.95 -15.94
CA VAL A 70 20.84 -6.61 -16.93
C VAL A 70 19.48 -6.57 -16.23
N GLU A 71 18.98 -5.35 -16.02
CA GLU A 71 17.61 -5.01 -15.57
C GLU A 71 17.24 -5.30 -14.10
N ARG A 72 17.99 -4.74 -13.15
CA ARG A 72 17.57 -4.64 -11.72
C ARG A 72 17.07 -3.24 -11.39
N HIS A 73 15.90 -3.11 -10.78
CA HIS A 73 15.44 -1.83 -10.24
C HIS A 73 15.98 -1.53 -8.84
N GLY A 74 16.52 -2.49 -8.07
CA GLY A 74 17.29 -2.21 -6.85
C GLY A 74 16.59 -1.26 -5.86
N PHE A 75 17.38 -0.50 -5.10
CA PHE A 75 16.94 0.75 -4.45
C PHE A 75 16.95 1.96 -5.42
N ALA A 76 16.73 1.74 -6.73
CA ALA A 76 16.80 2.82 -7.70
C ALA A 76 15.74 3.88 -7.41
N VAL A 77 16.09 5.12 -7.75
CA VAL A 77 15.27 6.28 -7.48
C VAL A 77 14.87 6.92 -8.79
N ALA A 78 13.56 7.08 -8.99
CA ALA A 78 13.00 7.73 -10.16
C ALA A 78 12.28 9.02 -9.73
N HIS A 79 12.23 9.99 -10.64
CA HIS A 79 11.45 11.20 -10.43
C HIS A 79 10.05 10.99 -11.00
N GLY A 80 9.02 11.29 -10.21
CA GLY A 80 7.65 11.41 -10.72
C GLY A 80 7.43 12.78 -11.37
N ASP A 81 6.29 12.95 -12.04
CA ASP A 81 5.92 14.21 -12.73
C ASP A 81 5.85 15.42 -11.79
N SER A 82 5.65 15.18 -10.50
CA SER A 82 5.68 16.20 -9.43
C SER A 82 7.09 16.63 -9.02
N GLY A 83 8.14 16.04 -9.60
CA GLY A 83 9.53 16.22 -9.19
C GLY A 83 9.93 15.46 -7.91
N ALA A 84 9.00 14.79 -7.25
CA ALA A 84 9.30 13.96 -6.09
C ALA A 84 10.09 12.72 -6.49
N ARG A 85 10.97 12.27 -5.58
CA ARG A 85 11.87 11.14 -5.79
C ARG A 85 11.30 9.88 -5.14
N TRP A 86 11.01 8.87 -5.92
CA TRP A 86 10.35 7.65 -5.46
C TRP A 86 11.26 6.44 -5.65
N HIS A 87 10.97 5.37 -4.93
CA HIS A 87 11.47 4.06 -5.32
C HIS A 87 10.98 3.72 -6.74
N GLY A 88 11.91 3.41 -7.66
CA GLY A 88 11.63 3.31 -9.09
C GLY A 88 10.55 2.28 -9.42
N GLY A 89 10.67 1.06 -8.88
CA GLY A 89 9.68 0.01 -9.12
C GLY A 89 8.30 0.31 -8.53
N PHE A 90 8.23 1.04 -7.41
CA PHE A 90 6.94 1.44 -6.83
C PHE A 90 6.28 2.53 -7.67
N LEU A 91 7.08 3.44 -8.24
CA LEU A 91 6.58 4.47 -9.14
C LEU A 91 6.03 3.87 -10.44
N GLU A 92 6.72 2.90 -11.05
CA GLU A 92 6.25 2.25 -12.29
C GLU A 92 4.90 1.55 -12.05
N HIS A 93 4.78 0.77 -10.97
CA HIS A 93 3.52 0.14 -10.60
C HIS A 93 2.42 1.20 -10.35
N ALA A 94 2.75 2.29 -9.63
CA ALA A 94 1.81 3.37 -9.34
C ALA A 94 1.34 4.11 -10.60
N GLN A 95 2.17 4.26 -11.63
CA GLN A 95 1.79 4.93 -12.89
C GLN A 95 0.72 4.15 -13.66
N ILE A 96 0.81 2.82 -13.69
CA ILE A 96 -0.22 1.95 -14.28
C ILE A 96 -1.52 2.09 -13.51
N VAL A 97 -1.47 1.99 -12.18
CA VAL A 97 -2.65 2.17 -11.30
C VAL A 97 -3.24 3.56 -11.46
N TYR A 98 -2.43 4.61 -11.50
CA TYR A 98 -2.88 6.00 -11.66
C TYR A 98 -3.65 6.19 -12.97
N THR A 99 -3.13 5.63 -14.07
CA THR A 99 -3.77 5.70 -15.39
C THR A 99 -5.15 5.01 -15.37
N PHE A 100 -5.25 3.87 -14.70
CA PHE A 100 -6.53 3.20 -14.49
C PHE A 100 -7.48 4.00 -13.58
N ALA A 101 -6.98 4.57 -12.48
CA ALA A 101 -7.76 5.23 -11.45
C ALA A 101 -8.30 6.61 -11.85
N LYS A 102 -7.48 7.42 -12.53
CA LYS A 102 -7.76 8.84 -12.83
C LYS A 102 -9.10 9.13 -13.52
N PRO A 103 -9.58 8.35 -14.52
CA PRO A 103 -10.85 8.64 -15.17
C PRO A 103 -12.08 8.20 -14.35
N GLN A 104 -11.91 7.52 -13.22
CA GLN A 104 -13.01 6.92 -12.47
C GLN A 104 -13.49 7.83 -11.33
N PRO A 105 -14.79 7.79 -10.95
CA PRO A 105 -15.35 8.56 -9.84
C PRO A 105 -15.03 7.90 -8.48
N LEU A 106 -13.75 7.85 -8.13
CA LEU A 106 -13.27 7.21 -6.90
C LEU A 106 -13.55 8.06 -5.67
N ARG A 107 -13.79 7.38 -4.54
CA ARG A 107 -14.03 7.94 -3.20
C ARG A 107 -12.97 7.53 -2.20
N TYR A 108 -12.42 6.32 -2.32
CA TYR A 108 -11.40 5.77 -1.44
C TYR A 108 -10.42 4.90 -2.22
N ILE A 109 -9.21 4.77 -1.68
CA ILE A 109 -8.20 3.82 -2.15
C ILE A 109 -7.76 2.93 -0.99
N ILE A 110 -7.67 1.64 -1.23
CA ILE A 110 -7.15 0.64 -0.30
C ILE A 110 -6.01 -0.08 -1.01
N GLY A 111 -4.86 -0.20 -0.36
CA GLY A 111 -3.73 -0.96 -0.89
C GLY A 111 -3.11 -1.87 0.14
N HIS A 112 -2.52 -2.98 -0.30
CA HIS A 112 -1.76 -3.91 0.53
C HIS A 112 -0.39 -4.20 -0.08
N SER A 113 0.68 -4.28 0.72
CA SER A 113 2.02 -4.67 0.24
C SER A 113 2.52 -3.77 -0.91
N LEU A 114 2.92 -4.33 -2.07
CA LEU A 114 3.22 -3.57 -3.29
C LEU A 114 2.06 -2.65 -3.72
N GLY A 115 0.82 -3.13 -3.60
CA GLY A 115 -0.37 -2.34 -3.86
C GLY A 115 -0.53 -1.17 -2.88
N ALA A 116 -0.06 -1.31 -1.63
CA ALA A 116 0.00 -0.23 -0.66
C ALA A 116 1.04 0.83 -1.02
N ALA A 117 2.17 0.44 -1.62
CA ALA A 117 3.15 1.36 -2.18
C ALA A 117 2.51 2.25 -3.27
N SER A 118 1.71 1.63 -4.15
CA SER A 118 0.99 2.37 -5.19
C SER A 118 -0.15 3.20 -4.63
N ALA A 119 -0.89 2.68 -3.66
CA ALA A 119 -1.97 3.40 -3.00
C ALA A 119 -1.46 4.70 -2.37
N GLN A 120 -0.30 4.69 -1.72
CA GLN A 120 0.36 5.90 -1.20
C GLN A 120 0.52 6.95 -2.30
N ILE A 121 1.23 6.60 -3.39
CA ILE A 121 1.58 7.54 -4.48
C ILE A 121 0.32 8.04 -5.19
N VAL A 122 -0.59 7.14 -5.58
CA VAL A 122 -1.83 7.46 -6.30
C VAL A 122 -2.77 8.27 -5.42
N GLY A 123 -2.94 7.89 -4.17
CA GLY A 123 -3.80 8.55 -3.18
C GLY A 123 -3.42 10.00 -2.95
N ALA A 124 -2.14 10.26 -2.69
CA ALA A 124 -1.65 11.61 -2.52
C ALA A 124 -1.78 12.44 -3.81
N SER A 125 -1.49 11.84 -4.97
CA SER A 125 -1.58 12.51 -6.28
C SER A 125 -3.01 12.89 -6.64
N LEU A 126 -4.00 12.05 -6.32
CA LEU A 126 -5.42 12.30 -6.56
C LEU A 126 -6.11 13.02 -5.40
N LYS A 127 -5.42 13.22 -4.26
CA LYS A 127 -5.98 13.78 -3.02
C LYS A 127 -7.23 13.01 -2.57
N LEU A 128 -7.16 11.68 -2.62
CA LEU A 128 -8.24 10.79 -2.21
C LEU A 128 -7.89 10.11 -0.88
N PRO A 129 -8.86 9.91 0.01
CA PRO A 129 -8.67 9.10 1.21
C PRO A 129 -8.09 7.72 0.89
N THR A 130 -6.92 7.45 1.45
CA THR A 130 -6.18 6.22 1.19
C THR A 130 -5.80 5.51 2.48
N ILE A 131 -6.08 4.21 2.53
CA ILE A 131 -5.62 3.30 3.59
C ILE A 131 -4.65 2.29 2.98
N ALA A 132 -3.39 2.35 3.41
CA ALA A 132 -2.30 1.50 2.95
C ALA A 132 -1.91 0.52 4.06
N LEU A 133 -2.09 -0.77 3.82
CA LEU A 133 -1.81 -1.86 4.77
C LEU A 133 -0.48 -2.51 4.42
N ALA A 134 0.32 -2.84 5.43
CA ALA A 134 1.61 -3.53 5.24
C ALA A 134 2.51 -2.79 4.23
N SER A 135 2.54 -1.46 4.33
CA SER A 135 3.04 -0.61 3.27
C SER A 135 4.56 -0.44 3.35
N PRO A 136 5.31 -0.57 2.24
CA PRO A 136 6.72 -0.20 2.22
C PRO A 136 6.92 1.31 2.15
N ARG A 137 8.18 1.74 2.31
CA ARG A 137 8.60 3.15 2.20
C ARG A 137 8.73 3.54 0.73
N THR A 138 8.05 4.59 0.29
CA THR A 138 7.94 4.93 -1.14
C THR A 138 8.74 6.17 -1.54
N LEU A 139 8.77 7.18 -0.67
CA LEU A 139 9.31 8.51 -0.96
C LEU A 139 10.73 8.64 -0.44
N ARG A 140 11.65 9.18 -1.25
CA ARG A 140 13.02 9.50 -0.85
C ARG A 140 13.20 10.99 -0.56
N GLY A 141 13.42 11.30 0.71
CA GLY A 141 13.62 12.65 1.23
C GLY A 141 12.68 12.97 2.38
N ASP A 142 12.95 14.09 3.03
CA ASP A 142 12.27 14.59 4.22
C ASP A 142 11.17 15.61 3.92
N ARG A 143 11.19 16.21 2.72
CA ARG A 143 10.23 17.26 2.35
C ARG A 143 8.80 16.72 2.32
N PRO A 144 7.81 17.49 2.85
CA PRO A 144 6.40 17.20 2.68
C PRO A 144 6.00 17.06 1.21
N PHE A 145 5.12 16.11 0.93
CA PHE A 145 4.56 15.93 -0.42
C PHE A 145 3.12 16.47 -0.49
N PRO A 146 2.75 17.25 -1.52
CA PRO A 146 1.38 17.71 -1.68
C PRO A 146 0.38 16.55 -1.69
N GLY A 147 -0.57 16.58 -0.76
CA GLY A 147 -1.61 15.55 -0.65
C GLY A 147 -1.25 14.36 0.24
N GLU A 148 -0.06 14.31 0.85
CA GLU A 148 0.30 13.21 1.77
C GLU A 148 -0.64 13.09 2.99
N GLY A 149 -1.31 14.18 3.38
CA GLY A 149 -2.33 14.19 4.43
C GLY A 149 -3.60 13.38 4.10
N TRP A 150 -3.75 12.90 2.86
CA TRP A 150 -4.84 12.00 2.46
C TRP A 150 -4.51 10.52 2.65
N VAL A 151 -3.28 10.20 3.04
CA VAL A 151 -2.79 8.82 3.13
C VAL A 151 -2.56 8.44 4.59
N VAL A 152 -3.10 7.29 5.00
CA VAL A 152 -2.75 6.61 6.23
C VAL A 152 -2.14 5.24 5.93
N ASN A 153 -1.04 4.95 6.60
CA ASN A 153 -0.35 3.67 6.53
C ASN A 153 -0.55 2.95 7.87
N VAL A 154 -0.96 1.69 7.80
CA VAL A 154 -1.01 0.79 8.94
C VAL A 154 0.04 -0.29 8.71
N CYS A 155 1.06 -0.26 9.55
CA CYS A 155 2.21 -1.13 9.49
C CYS A 155 2.30 -1.95 10.77
N ARG A 156 2.95 -3.11 10.74
CA ARG A 156 3.32 -3.84 11.95
C ARG A 156 4.80 -3.70 12.23
N THR A 157 5.18 -3.71 13.50
CA THR A 157 6.59 -3.61 13.88
C THR A 157 7.40 -4.84 13.48
N ASP A 158 6.77 -6.02 13.44
CA ASP A 158 7.38 -7.28 13.02
C ASP A 158 7.33 -7.52 11.50
N ASP A 159 6.64 -6.66 10.73
CA ASP A 159 6.53 -6.80 9.29
C ASP A 159 7.71 -6.16 8.56
N THR A 160 8.60 -7.00 8.02
CA THR A 160 9.83 -6.57 7.34
C THR A 160 9.57 -5.68 6.12
N VAL A 161 8.43 -5.86 5.45
CA VAL A 161 8.03 -5.05 4.28
C VAL A 161 7.74 -3.61 4.66
N CYS A 162 7.34 -3.38 5.91
CA CYS A 162 7.12 -2.03 6.40
C CYS A 162 8.44 -1.26 6.62
N HIS A 163 9.57 -1.95 6.67
CA HIS A 163 10.89 -1.39 7.00
C HIS A 163 11.80 -1.18 5.79
N VAL A 164 11.23 -1.27 4.60
CA VAL A 164 11.97 -1.33 3.35
C VAL A 164 11.37 -0.40 2.31
N PRO A 165 12.20 0.31 1.53
CA PRO A 165 13.64 0.46 1.69
C PRO A 165 14.07 1.00 3.06
N PRO A 166 15.34 0.77 3.47
CA PRO A 166 15.83 1.27 4.73
C PRO A 166 15.76 2.79 4.82
N ASP A 167 15.41 3.29 6.00
CA ASP A 167 15.30 4.72 6.31
C ASP A 167 16.64 5.46 6.24
N PHE A 168 17.75 4.80 6.58
CA PHE A 168 19.10 5.37 6.46
C PHE A 168 19.48 5.69 5.00
N MET A 169 18.79 5.13 4.00
CA MET A 169 18.93 5.51 2.59
C MET A 169 18.08 6.73 2.19
N GLY A 170 17.35 7.29 3.16
CA GLY A 170 16.49 8.46 3.03
C GLY A 170 15.06 8.14 2.60
N PHE A 171 14.63 6.87 2.64
CA PHE A 171 13.27 6.48 2.30
C PHE A 171 12.32 6.60 3.50
N ARG A 172 11.10 7.05 3.23
CA ARG A 172 10.00 7.15 4.19
C ARG A 172 8.68 6.74 3.57
N HIS A 173 7.72 6.39 4.41
CA HIS A 173 6.31 6.31 4.00
C HIS A 173 5.77 7.69 3.63
N LEU A 174 4.75 7.70 2.78
CA LEU A 174 3.99 8.89 2.43
C LEU A 174 2.74 8.98 3.31
N GLY A 175 2.56 10.11 4.01
CA GLY A 175 1.41 10.34 4.88
C GLY A 175 1.60 9.81 6.31
N SER A 176 0.49 9.52 6.99
CA SER A 176 0.50 9.17 8.42
C SER A 176 0.94 7.72 8.68
N VAL A 177 1.86 7.57 9.63
CA VAL A 177 2.43 6.38 10.30
C VAL A 177 1.64 5.75 11.45
N TYR A 178 0.94 4.61 11.33
CA TYR A 178 0.49 3.86 12.52
C TYR A 178 1.12 2.47 12.58
N TRP A 179 1.87 2.24 13.65
CA TRP A 179 2.53 0.96 13.93
C TRP A 179 1.70 0.14 14.92
N LEU A 180 1.37 -1.07 14.52
CA LEU A 180 0.80 -2.11 15.37
C LEU A 180 1.93 -2.97 15.92
N SER A 181 1.93 -3.19 17.23
CA SER A 181 2.91 -4.04 17.90
C SER A 181 2.22 -5.32 18.35
N PRO A 182 2.39 -6.44 17.63
CA PRO A 182 1.83 -7.70 18.08
C PRO A 182 2.49 -8.16 19.39
N PRO A 183 1.77 -8.91 20.24
CA PRO A 183 2.35 -9.46 21.46
C PRO A 183 3.39 -10.55 21.18
N GLU A 184 3.28 -11.23 20.05
CA GLU A 184 4.20 -12.27 19.58
C GLU A 184 4.62 -12.01 18.14
N VAL A 185 5.90 -12.22 17.85
CA VAL A 185 6.48 -12.06 16.51
C VAL A 185 6.09 -13.28 15.67
N ASN A 186 5.43 -13.06 14.54
CA ASN A 186 4.97 -14.14 13.64
C ASN A 186 5.75 -14.10 12.32
N VAL A 187 7.04 -14.45 12.37
CA VAL A 187 7.94 -14.39 11.21
C VAL A 187 7.38 -15.19 10.03
N GLY A 188 7.20 -14.53 8.89
CA GLY A 188 6.73 -15.13 7.64
C GLY A 188 5.21 -15.10 7.44
N GLU A 189 4.44 -14.82 8.49
CA GLU A 189 2.99 -14.59 8.40
C GLU A 189 2.60 -13.15 8.73
N ASP A 190 3.52 -12.36 9.28
CA ASP A 190 3.37 -10.97 9.71
C ASP A 190 2.83 -10.04 8.60
N HIS A 191 3.08 -10.40 7.34
CA HIS A 191 2.69 -9.63 6.17
C HIS A 191 1.26 -9.92 5.66
N ARG A 192 0.53 -10.87 6.25
CA ARG A 192 -0.82 -11.23 5.78
C ARG A 192 -1.89 -10.31 6.36
N VAL A 193 -2.88 -9.94 5.54
CA VAL A 193 -3.96 -9.02 5.91
C VAL A 193 -4.79 -9.53 7.10
N ASP A 194 -5.05 -10.83 7.20
CA ASP A 194 -5.78 -11.45 8.32
C ASP A 194 -5.08 -11.22 9.67
N LYS A 195 -3.75 -11.22 9.69
CA LYS A 195 -2.97 -10.90 10.89
C LYS A 195 -3.04 -9.42 11.26
N TYR A 196 -3.22 -8.51 10.31
CA TYR A 196 -3.51 -7.10 10.59
C TYR A 196 -4.91 -6.93 11.18
N ILE A 197 -5.92 -7.59 10.59
CA ILE A 197 -7.31 -7.57 11.07
C ILE A 197 -7.38 -8.01 12.53
N ALA A 198 -6.75 -9.13 12.88
CA ALA A 198 -6.74 -9.65 14.25
C ALA A 198 -6.18 -8.64 15.27
N LEU A 199 -5.12 -7.89 14.92
CA LEU A 199 -4.56 -6.85 15.79
C LEU A 199 -5.46 -5.62 15.91
N MET A 200 -6.14 -5.24 14.82
CA MET A 200 -7.10 -4.13 14.83
C MET A 200 -8.31 -4.46 15.70
N GLU A 201 -8.85 -5.68 15.62
CA GLU A 201 -9.98 -6.16 16.42
C GLU A 201 -9.65 -6.25 17.91
N ALA A 202 -8.46 -6.76 18.23
CA ALA A 202 -7.96 -6.83 19.59
C ALA A 202 -7.57 -5.45 20.17
N LYS A 203 -7.63 -4.37 19.37
CA LYS A 203 -7.30 -2.98 19.76
C LYS A 203 -5.92 -2.87 20.41
N VAL A 204 -4.95 -3.62 19.89
CA VAL A 204 -3.59 -3.73 20.46
C VAL A 204 -2.81 -2.39 20.38
N SER A 205 -3.30 -1.44 19.58
CA SER A 205 -2.80 -0.06 19.56
C SER A 205 -3.91 0.93 19.92
N PRO A 206 -3.84 1.62 21.09
CA PRO A 206 -4.84 2.60 21.48
C PRO A 206 -4.83 3.87 20.59
N THR A 207 -3.82 4.01 19.71
CA THR A 207 -3.61 5.20 18.88
C THR A 207 -4.07 5.05 17.42
N LEU A 208 -4.53 3.86 17.01
CA LEU A 208 -5.00 3.64 15.64
C LEU A 208 -6.33 4.39 15.41
N PRO A 209 -6.43 5.28 14.41
CA PRO A 209 -7.70 5.92 14.08
C PRO A 209 -8.72 4.88 13.63
N GLN A 210 -9.99 5.04 14.03
CA GLN A 210 -11.03 4.10 13.65
C GLN A 210 -11.41 4.19 12.16
N ALA A 211 -11.29 5.39 11.58
CA ALA A 211 -11.64 5.64 10.19
C ALA A 211 -10.76 6.74 9.56
N TRP A 212 -10.73 6.76 8.23
CA TRP A 212 -9.94 7.72 7.44
C TRP A 212 -10.77 8.37 6.30
N PRO A 213 -10.63 9.68 6.04
CA PRO A 213 -9.88 10.65 6.83
C PRO A 213 -10.48 10.78 8.23
N ARG A 214 -9.70 11.25 9.20
CA ARG A 214 -10.22 11.49 10.56
C ARG A 214 -11.40 12.46 10.47
N ALA A 215 -12.48 12.18 11.20
CA ALA A 215 -13.54 13.16 11.37
C ALA A 215 -12.92 14.43 12.00
N ALA A 216 -13.28 15.59 11.45
CA ALA A 216 -12.89 16.88 12.00
C ALA A 216 -13.55 17.12 13.36
#